data_AF-H2MCL3-F1
#
_entry.id   AF-H2MCL3-F1
#
_cell.length_a   1.000
_cell.length_b   1.000
_cell.length_c   1.000
_cell.angle_alpha   90.00
_cell.angle_beta   90.00
_cell.angle_gamma   90.00
#
_symmetry.space_group_name_H-M   'P 1'
#
loop_
_entity.id
_entity.type
_entity.pdbx_description
1 polymer ?
#
loop_
_entity_poly.entity_id
_entity_poly.type
_entity_poly.pdbx_seq_one_letter_code
_entity_poly.pdbx_strand_id
1 'polypeptide(L)'
;SPNRDPSYSNPLAPEGHEVDDHRSAAQSKLTNDDFRKLLMTPRSAPATAPPTKSRHHEMPKDYNEDEDPAARRRKKKSYYAKLRQQEMERERELAEKYRDRARERRDGVNKDYEETELISTTANYRAVGPTAEADKSAAEKRRQLIQESKFLGGDMEHTHLVKGLDFALLQKVRAEITSKEKEEEDMIEKVQKEAKKDVEPEEKMEFKTRLGRNIYRVVFRSGALERNELFLPGRMAYVIDLDDEFTDTDIPTTLIRSKADCPSMEASF
;
A
#
# COMPACT_ATOMS: atom_id res chain seq x y z
N SER A 1 -9.78 -25.87 -53.74
CA SER A 1 -8.62 -25.00 -53.51
C SER A 1 -8.72 -24.36 -52.15
N PRO A 2 -7.74 -24.54 -51.24
CA PRO A 2 -7.57 -23.67 -50.07
C PRO A 2 -6.31 -22.81 -50.23
N ASN A 3 -6.46 -21.49 -50.02
CA ASN A 3 -5.38 -20.51 -50.03
C ASN A 3 -4.48 -20.71 -48.80
N ARG A 4 -3.16 -20.78 -49.02
CA ARG A 4 -2.12 -20.69 -48.00
C ARG A 4 -1.75 -19.22 -47.82
N ASP A 5 -1.84 -18.71 -46.60
CA ASP A 5 -1.28 -17.41 -46.24
C ASP A 5 0.26 -17.43 -46.34
N PRO A 6 0.91 -16.34 -46.81
CA PRO A 6 2.35 -16.28 -46.91
C PRO A 6 3.00 -16.11 -45.52
N SER A 7 3.90 -17.02 -45.17
CA SER A 7 4.74 -16.96 -43.98
C SER A 7 5.59 -15.68 -43.97
N TYR A 8 5.38 -14.82 -42.99
CA TYR A 8 6.30 -13.71 -42.70
C TYR A 8 7.64 -14.27 -42.21
N SER A 9 8.68 -14.17 -43.03
CA SER A 9 10.07 -14.46 -42.66
C SER A 9 10.77 -13.14 -42.34
N ASN A 10 11.37 -13.05 -41.15
CA ASN A 10 12.14 -11.88 -40.74
C ASN A 10 13.41 -11.77 -41.62
N PRO A 11 13.78 -10.58 -42.12
CA PRO A 11 14.93 -10.42 -43.01
C PRO A 11 16.24 -10.79 -42.29
N LEU A 12 17.12 -11.49 -43.01
CA LEU A 12 18.44 -11.87 -42.50
C LEU A 12 19.30 -10.62 -42.29
N ALA A 13 20.00 -10.56 -41.15
CA ALA A 13 20.89 -9.45 -40.84
C ALA A 13 22.03 -9.35 -41.88
N PRO A 14 22.50 -8.14 -42.24
CA PRO A 14 23.57 -7.96 -43.22
C PRO A 14 24.86 -8.68 -42.83
N GLU A 15 25.51 -9.33 -43.80
CA GLU A 15 26.85 -9.91 -43.62
C GLU A 15 27.86 -8.82 -43.28
N GLY A 16 28.38 -8.84 -42.04
CA GLY A 16 29.37 -7.88 -41.54
C GLY A 16 29.09 -7.31 -40.15
N HIS A 17 27.96 -7.65 -39.51
CA HIS A 17 27.75 -7.28 -38.11
C HIS A 17 28.44 -8.30 -37.20
N GLU A 18 29.65 -7.99 -36.74
CA GLU A 18 30.22 -8.67 -35.57
C GLU A 18 29.26 -8.42 -34.40
N VAL A 19 28.64 -9.50 -33.91
CA VAL A 19 27.95 -9.48 -32.64
C VAL A 19 29.02 -9.47 -31.58
N ASP A 20 29.27 -8.30 -30.98
CA ASP A 20 30.02 -8.22 -29.73
C ASP A 20 29.31 -9.15 -28.74
N ASP A 21 29.90 -10.32 -28.51
CA ASP A 21 29.36 -11.33 -27.60
C ASP A 21 29.43 -10.73 -26.19
N HIS A 22 28.34 -10.11 -25.76
CA HIS A 22 28.18 -9.48 -24.44
C HIS A 22 28.45 -10.44 -23.26
N ARG A 23 28.70 -11.73 -23.53
CA ARG A 23 29.18 -12.71 -22.57
C ARG A 23 30.61 -12.45 -22.07
N SER A 24 31.47 -11.78 -22.85
CA SER A 24 32.86 -11.49 -22.46
C SER A 24 32.97 -10.30 -21.50
N ALA A 25 32.00 -9.39 -21.49
CA ALA A 25 31.93 -8.26 -20.54
C ALA A 25 31.42 -8.67 -19.15
N ALA A 26 30.92 -9.91 -18.98
CA ALA A 26 30.36 -10.40 -17.73
C ALA A 26 31.41 -11.01 -16.76
N GLN A 27 32.69 -11.02 -17.12
CA GLN A 27 33.76 -11.59 -16.28
C GLN A 27 34.41 -10.57 -15.33
N SER A 28 34.17 -9.27 -15.47
CA SER A 28 34.64 -8.24 -14.52
C SER A 28 33.52 -7.80 -13.56
N LYS A 29 32.93 -8.76 -12.84
CA LYS A 29 31.96 -8.45 -11.78
C LYS A 29 32.72 -7.96 -10.55
N LEU A 30 32.93 -6.65 -10.47
CA LEU A 30 33.35 -5.99 -9.23
C LEU A 30 32.44 -6.44 -8.09
N THR A 31 33.03 -6.93 -7.01
CA THR A 31 32.27 -7.46 -5.87
C THR A 31 31.80 -6.32 -4.97
N ASN A 32 30.85 -6.60 -4.06
CA ASN A 32 30.41 -5.59 -3.08
C ASN A 32 31.59 -5.07 -2.23
N ASP A 33 32.62 -5.91 -2.02
CA ASP A 33 33.83 -5.50 -1.32
C ASP A 33 34.71 -4.54 -2.13
N ASP A 34 34.72 -4.62 -3.47
CA ASP A 34 35.37 -3.61 -4.31
C ASP A 34 34.66 -2.26 -4.24
N PHE A 35 33.33 -2.27 -4.12
CA PHE A 35 32.54 -1.06 -3.89
C PHE A 35 32.83 -0.43 -2.52
N ARG A 36 32.94 -1.25 -1.46
CA ARG A 36 33.33 -0.77 -0.13
C ARG A 36 34.74 -0.20 -0.12
N LYS A 37 35.68 -0.82 -0.83
CA LYS A 37 37.04 -0.28 -1.03
C LYS A 37 37.01 1.07 -1.75
N LEU A 38 36.22 1.22 -2.80
CA LEU A 38 36.09 2.47 -3.55
C LEU A 38 35.53 3.62 -2.69
N LEU A 39 34.67 3.31 -1.74
CA LEU A 39 34.11 4.29 -0.79
C LEU A 39 35.08 4.65 0.34
N MET A 40 35.97 3.73 0.72
CA MET A 40 36.93 3.93 1.82
C MET A 40 38.26 4.51 1.36
N THR A 41 38.58 4.47 0.06
CA THR A 41 39.78 5.12 -0.46
C THR A 41 39.53 6.63 -0.63
N PRO A 42 40.28 7.50 0.06
CA PRO A 42 40.16 8.93 -0.16
C PRO A 42 40.55 9.24 -1.61
N ARG A 43 39.64 9.87 -2.34
CA ARG A 43 39.80 10.20 -3.76
C ARG A 43 41.08 11.02 -3.96
N SER A 44 42.06 10.48 -4.68
CA SER A 44 43.29 11.21 -5.02
C SER A 44 42.94 12.48 -5.79
N ALA A 45 43.35 13.63 -5.25
CA ALA A 45 43.23 14.91 -5.95
C ALA A 45 44.17 14.90 -7.18
N PRO A 46 43.72 15.36 -8.36
CA PRO A 46 44.59 15.49 -9.53
C PRO A 46 45.69 16.54 -9.27
N ALA A 47 46.94 16.21 -9.66
CA ALA A 47 48.13 17.06 -9.44
C ALA A 47 48.25 18.26 -10.40
N THR A 48 47.30 18.45 -11.32
CA THR A 48 47.33 19.53 -12.31
C THR A 48 46.00 20.28 -12.33
N ALA A 49 46.04 21.55 -11.92
CA ALA A 49 44.91 22.45 -12.00
C ALA A 49 44.61 22.81 -13.47
N PRO A 50 43.34 22.83 -13.92
CA PRO A 50 42.99 23.38 -15.22
C PRO A 50 43.18 24.92 -15.20
N PRO A 51 43.50 25.55 -16.35
CA PRO A 51 43.75 26.98 -16.39
C PRO A 51 42.49 27.75 -16.00
N THR A 52 42.64 28.64 -15.02
CA THR A 52 41.61 29.54 -14.52
C THR A 52 41.26 30.55 -15.61
N LYS A 53 40.14 30.36 -16.31
CA LYS A 53 39.51 31.46 -17.05
C LYS A 53 38.93 32.44 -16.02
N SER A 54 39.41 33.67 -16.04
CA SER A 54 38.88 34.79 -15.28
C SER A 54 37.39 34.99 -15.64
N ARG A 55 36.50 34.61 -14.72
CA ARG A 55 35.12 35.09 -14.74
C ARG A 55 35.11 36.49 -14.15
N HIS A 56 34.66 37.45 -14.95
CA HIS A 56 34.29 38.77 -14.48
C HIS A 56 33.42 38.66 -13.22
N HIS A 57 33.81 39.39 -12.18
CA HIS A 57 33.08 39.50 -10.92
C HIS A 57 31.88 40.43 -11.16
N GLU A 58 30.72 39.86 -11.52
CA GLU A 58 29.45 40.56 -11.36
C GLU A 58 29.01 40.51 -9.90
N MET A 59 28.46 41.62 -9.43
CA MET A 59 27.96 41.87 -8.07
C MET A 59 27.16 40.69 -7.50
N PRO A 60 27.22 40.42 -6.17
CA PRO A 60 26.38 39.41 -5.53
C PRO A 60 24.90 39.71 -5.79
N LYS A 61 24.30 38.94 -6.70
CA LYS A 61 22.86 38.89 -6.89
C LYS A 61 22.33 38.07 -5.72
N ASP A 62 21.53 38.68 -4.85
CA ASP A 62 20.87 37.98 -3.73
C ASP A 62 20.21 36.70 -4.26
N TYR A 63 20.80 35.56 -3.89
CA TYR A 63 20.39 34.26 -4.38
C TYR A 63 19.14 33.85 -3.59
N ASN A 64 17.97 34.11 -4.16
CA ASN A 64 16.73 33.63 -3.56
C ASN A 64 16.57 32.14 -3.88
N GLU A 65 16.93 31.29 -2.92
CA GLU A 65 16.85 29.82 -3.04
C GLU A 65 15.43 29.33 -3.39
N ASP A 66 14.41 30.14 -3.14
CA ASP A 66 13.02 29.82 -3.44
C ASP A 66 12.64 29.99 -4.91
N GLU A 67 13.48 30.58 -5.76
CA GLU A 67 13.24 30.66 -7.21
C GLU A 67 13.89 29.51 -8.01
N ASP A 68 14.82 28.75 -7.41
CA ASP A 68 15.49 27.62 -8.08
C ASP A 68 14.59 26.35 -8.07
N PRO A 69 14.13 25.85 -9.24
CA PRO A 69 13.35 24.63 -9.34
C PRO A 69 14.06 23.40 -8.75
N ALA A 70 15.39 23.36 -8.76
CA ALA A 70 16.17 22.27 -8.18
C ALA A 70 16.15 22.31 -6.64
N ALA A 71 16.22 23.50 -6.05
CA ALA A 71 16.11 23.69 -4.60
C ALA A 71 14.71 23.32 -4.09
N ARG A 72 13.64 23.73 -4.80
CA ARG A 72 12.25 23.30 -4.49
C ARG A 72 12.09 21.78 -4.51
N ARG A 73 12.71 21.10 -5.49
CA ARG A 73 12.67 19.64 -5.59
C ARG A 73 13.42 18.96 -4.43
N ARG A 74 14.54 19.52 -3.98
CA ARG A 74 15.30 19.03 -2.81
C ARG A 74 14.53 19.22 -1.50
N LYS A 75 13.94 20.40 -1.29
CA LYS A 75 13.08 20.71 -0.12
C LYS A 75 11.86 19.77 -0.05
N LYS A 76 11.20 19.51 -1.19
CA LYS A 76 10.08 18.56 -1.27
C LYS A 76 10.51 17.13 -0.92
N LYS A 77 11.65 16.66 -1.47
CA LYS A 77 12.16 15.30 -1.19
C LYS A 77 12.54 15.12 0.29
N SER A 78 13.21 16.10 0.89
CA SER A 78 13.58 16.03 2.31
C SER A 78 12.34 16.10 3.23
N TYR A 79 11.31 16.85 2.84
CA TYR A 79 10.05 16.92 3.57
C TYR A 79 9.34 15.56 3.64
N TYR A 80 9.11 14.87 2.51
CA TYR A 80 8.49 13.55 2.53
C TYR A 80 9.36 12.48 3.19
N ALA A 81 10.68 12.60 3.11
CA ALA A 81 11.59 11.70 3.84
C ALA A 81 11.46 11.86 5.36
N LYS A 82 11.33 13.10 5.86
CA LYS A 82 11.08 13.37 7.28
C LYS A 82 9.72 12.87 7.73
N LEU A 83 8.68 13.04 6.90
CA LEU A 83 7.34 12.55 7.22
C LEU A 83 7.31 11.02 7.36
N ARG A 84 7.96 10.31 6.44
CA ARG A 84 8.11 8.84 6.52
C ARG A 84 8.92 8.38 7.72
N GLN A 85 9.94 9.14 8.12
CA GLN A 85 10.69 8.83 9.35
C GLN A 85 9.83 9.03 10.60
N GLN A 86 9.03 10.09 10.65
CA GLN A 86 8.12 10.35 11.77
C GLN A 86 7.03 9.29 11.89
N GLU A 87 6.49 8.79 10.78
CA GLU A 87 5.54 7.66 10.76
C GLU A 87 6.20 6.38 11.27
N MET A 88 7.41 6.06 10.79
CA MET A 88 8.16 4.88 11.22
C MET A 88 8.54 4.93 12.72
N GLU A 89 8.90 6.11 13.22
CA GLU A 89 9.21 6.33 14.63
C GLU A 89 7.97 6.18 15.51
N ARG A 90 6.83 6.72 15.07
CA ARG A 90 5.53 6.56 15.76
C ARG A 90 5.08 5.11 15.81
N GLU A 91 5.23 4.37 14.71
CA GLU A 91 4.90 2.94 14.63
C GLU A 91 5.82 2.11 15.54
N ARG A 92 7.11 2.46 15.58
CA ARG A 92 8.08 1.83 16.49
C ARG A 92 7.75 2.11 17.96
N GLU A 93 7.39 3.35 18.31
CA GLU A 93 6.99 3.71 19.68
C GLU A 93 5.71 2.96 20.11
N LEU A 94 4.74 2.81 19.20
CA LEU A 94 3.55 2.01 19.44
C LEU A 94 3.87 0.53 19.65
N ALA A 95 4.83 -0.02 18.88
CA ALA A 95 5.29 -1.39 19.03
C ALA A 95 6.07 -1.62 20.34
N GLU A 96 6.91 -0.66 20.76
CA GLU A 96 7.64 -0.71 22.03
C GLU A 96 6.68 -0.61 23.23
N LYS A 97 5.57 0.13 23.09
CA LYS A 97 4.53 0.25 24.12
C LYS A 97 3.54 -0.93 24.14
N TYR A 98 3.54 -1.79 23.12
CA TYR A 98 2.63 -2.93 23.03
C TYR A 98 3.12 -4.09 23.89
N ARG A 99 2.36 -4.42 24.95
CA ARG A 99 2.58 -5.63 25.75
C ARG A 99 1.95 -6.84 25.05
N ASP A 100 2.78 -7.69 24.48
CA ASP A 100 2.35 -8.93 23.81
C ASP A 100 1.95 -10.01 24.83
N ARG A 101 0.74 -9.88 25.37
CA ARG A 101 0.14 -10.81 26.35
C ARG A 101 -0.01 -12.24 25.80
N ALA A 102 -0.08 -12.41 24.48
CA ALA A 102 -0.17 -13.74 23.86
C ALA A 102 1.17 -14.48 23.91
N ARG A 103 2.28 -13.75 23.69
CA ARG A 103 3.64 -14.27 23.85
C ARG A 103 3.97 -14.58 25.30
N GLU A 104 3.59 -13.71 26.24
CA GLU A 104 3.77 -13.96 27.69
C GLU A 104 3.10 -15.26 28.16
N ARG A 105 1.94 -15.63 27.59
CA ARG A 105 1.29 -16.92 27.87
C ARG A 105 2.01 -18.11 27.24
N ARG A 106 2.66 -17.95 26.08
CA ARG A 106 3.42 -19.04 25.44
C ARG A 106 4.75 -19.31 26.14
N ASP A 107 5.43 -18.25 26.55
CA ASP A 107 6.74 -18.33 27.21
C ASP A 107 6.61 -18.60 28.72
N GLY A 108 5.38 -18.61 29.26
CA GLY A 108 5.10 -18.86 30.67
C GLY A 108 5.52 -17.72 31.61
N VAL A 109 5.93 -16.57 31.06
CA VAL A 109 6.44 -15.40 31.82
C VAL A 109 5.28 -14.47 32.24
N ASN A 110 4.08 -15.02 32.41
CA ASN A 110 2.91 -14.22 32.75
C ASN A 110 2.88 -13.99 34.27
N LYS A 111 3.34 -12.81 34.70
CA LYS A 111 3.47 -12.42 36.12
C LYS A 111 2.16 -12.49 36.91
N ASP A 112 1.03 -12.41 36.20
CA ASP A 112 -0.33 -12.44 36.77
C ASP A 112 -0.76 -13.86 37.22
N TYR A 113 -0.04 -14.92 36.84
CA TYR A 113 -0.38 -16.33 37.18
C TYR A 113 0.49 -16.95 38.27
N GLU A 114 1.61 -16.33 38.67
CA GLU A 114 2.44 -16.86 39.75
C GLU A 114 1.67 -16.96 41.07
N GLU A 115 0.78 -16.00 41.35
CA GLU A 115 -0.01 -15.97 42.59
C GLU A 115 -1.06 -17.10 42.64
N THR A 116 -1.57 -17.56 41.50
CA THR A 116 -2.58 -18.63 41.42
C THR A 116 -2.00 -20.05 41.51
N GLU A 117 -0.76 -20.27 41.04
CA GLU A 117 -0.09 -21.59 41.11
C GLU A 117 0.30 -21.98 42.55
N LEU A 118 0.63 -21.00 43.39
CA LEU A 118 0.90 -21.21 44.82
C LEU A 118 -0.35 -21.63 45.61
N ILE A 119 -1.55 -21.24 45.15
CA ILE A 119 -2.83 -21.58 45.79
C ILE A 119 -3.32 -22.97 45.35
N SER A 120 -3.07 -23.36 44.10
CA SER A 120 -3.51 -24.65 43.53
C SER A 120 -2.75 -25.86 44.07
N THR A 121 -1.45 -25.71 44.33
CA THR A 121 -0.58 -26.83 44.77
C THR A 121 -0.84 -27.31 46.20
N THR A 122 -1.54 -26.53 47.03
CA THR A 122 -1.84 -26.88 48.43
C THR A 122 -3.21 -27.56 48.63
N ALA A 123 -4.07 -27.61 47.60
CA ALA A 123 -5.46 -28.06 47.75
C ALA A 123 -5.73 -29.54 47.40
N ASN A 124 -4.78 -30.27 46.76
CA ASN A 124 -5.07 -31.60 46.19
C ASN A 124 -4.57 -32.82 46.99
N TYR A 125 -4.14 -32.66 48.25
CA TYR A 125 -3.90 -33.80 49.14
C TYR A 125 -5.12 -34.10 50.02
N ARG A 126 -6.19 -34.66 49.44
CA ARG A 126 -7.26 -35.33 50.22
C ARG A 126 -7.94 -36.48 49.46
N ALA A 127 -7.30 -37.63 49.56
CA ALA A 127 -7.79 -39.02 49.51
C ALA A 127 -9.24 -39.33 49.06
N VAL A 128 -9.39 -40.26 48.12
CA VAL A 128 -10.07 -41.58 48.25
C VAL A 128 -9.63 -42.52 47.11
N GLY A 129 -9.51 -43.82 47.40
CA GLY A 129 -8.77 -44.83 46.60
C GLY A 129 -9.47 -45.39 45.34
N PRO A 130 -8.79 -46.29 44.59
CA PRO A 130 -9.24 -46.72 43.28
C PRO A 130 -10.32 -47.80 43.40
N THR A 131 -11.54 -47.49 42.94
CA THR A 131 -12.60 -48.51 42.78
C THR A 131 -12.62 -49.04 41.35
N ALA A 132 -12.68 -50.36 41.26
CA ALA A 132 -12.64 -51.17 40.04
C ALA A 132 -13.91 -51.00 39.19
N GLU A 133 -13.82 -50.20 38.12
CA GLU A 133 -14.63 -50.25 36.90
C GLU A 133 -13.79 -49.67 35.74
N ALA A 134 -12.56 -50.19 35.62
CA ALA A 134 -11.59 -49.78 34.63
C ALA A 134 -11.57 -50.80 33.49
N ASP A 135 -12.57 -50.76 32.59
CA ASP A 135 -12.45 -51.30 31.22
C ASP A 135 -13.57 -50.80 30.28
N LYS A 136 -13.99 -49.55 30.42
CA LYS A 136 -14.64 -48.82 29.31
C LYS A 136 -13.56 -48.06 28.57
N SER A 137 -13.23 -48.55 27.38
CA SER A 137 -12.17 -48.03 26.49
C SER A 137 -12.15 -46.49 26.49
N ALA A 138 -10.98 -45.90 26.68
CA ALA A 138 -10.77 -44.46 26.68
C ALA A 138 -11.37 -43.77 25.42
N ALA A 139 -11.48 -44.51 24.32
CA ALA A 139 -12.10 -44.06 23.08
C ALA A 139 -13.63 -43.87 23.19
N GLU A 140 -14.32 -44.67 23.99
CA GLU A 140 -15.77 -44.63 24.16
C GLU A 140 -16.19 -43.54 25.14
N LYS A 141 -15.45 -43.38 26.24
CA LYS A 141 -15.56 -42.22 27.14
C LYS A 141 -15.34 -40.91 26.39
N ARG A 142 -14.36 -40.87 25.48
CA ARG A 142 -14.09 -39.72 24.62
C ARG A 142 -15.26 -39.41 23.67
N ARG A 143 -15.91 -40.44 23.10
CA ARG A 143 -17.08 -40.25 22.22
C ARG A 143 -18.29 -39.71 22.98
N GLN A 144 -18.54 -40.18 24.19
CA GLN A 144 -19.64 -39.70 25.03
C GLN A 144 -19.43 -38.25 25.46
N LEU A 145 -18.22 -37.88 25.90
CA LEU A 145 -17.84 -36.49 26.20
C LEU A 145 -18.05 -35.57 25.00
N ILE A 146 -17.66 -36.00 23.80
CA ILE A 146 -17.87 -35.23 22.56
C ILE A 146 -19.36 -35.04 22.25
N GLN A 147 -20.20 -36.06 22.51
CA GLN A 147 -21.64 -36.00 22.22
C GLN A 147 -22.38 -35.12 23.22
N GLU A 148 -21.98 -35.14 24.49
CA GLU A 148 -22.54 -34.29 25.55
C GLU A 148 -22.11 -32.83 25.36
N SER A 149 -20.86 -32.58 24.95
CA SER A 149 -20.35 -31.22 24.72
C SER A 149 -20.83 -30.61 23.39
N LYS A 150 -21.32 -31.43 22.44
CA LYS A 150 -21.86 -30.99 21.14
C LYS A 150 -23.05 -30.03 21.26
N PHE A 151 -23.84 -30.15 22.33
CA PHE A 151 -25.04 -29.33 22.55
C PHE A 151 -24.80 -28.14 23.50
N LEU A 152 -23.60 -28.03 24.10
CA LEU A 152 -23.16 -26.94 24.96
C LEU A 152 -22.21 -25.98 24.20
N GLY A 153 -22.51 -25.77 22.92
CA GLY A 153 -21.62 -25.06 21.99
C GLY A 153 -21.68 -23.56 22.17
N GLY A 154 -20.56 -22.96 22.59
CA GLY A 154 -20.41 -21.50 22.67
C GLY A 154 -19.15 -21.04 23.40
N ASP A 155 -18.55 -21.88 24.23
CA ASP A 155 -17.34 -21.57 24.98
C ASP A 155 -16.13 -22.43 24.55
N MET A 156 -14.93 -21.86 24.73
CA MET A 156 -13.68 -22.49 24.30
C MET A 156 -13.35 -23.78 25.08
N GLU A 157 -13.97 -23.99 26.24
CA GLU A 157 -13.69 -25.12 27.13
C GLU A 157 -14.42 -26.41 26.72
N HIS A 158 -15.61 -26.32 26.11
CA HIS A 158 -16.42 -27.48 25.75
C HIS A 158 -16.40 -27.81 24.25
N THR A 159 -15.74 -26.98 23.44
CA THR A 159 -15.63 -27.17 21.99
C THR A 159 -14.38 -28.00 21.63
N HIS A 160 -14.56 -29.14 20.96
CA HIS A 160 -13.43 -29.90 20.41
C HIS A 160 -12.83 -29.17 19.21
N LEU A 161 -11.71 -28.48 19.42
CA LEU A 161 -10.94 -27.85 18.35
C LEU A 161 -10.39 -28.92 17.40
N VAL A 162 -10.85 -28.90 16.14
CA VAL A 162 -10.34 -29.80 15.10
C VAL A 162 -8.91 -29.39 14.76
N LYS A 163 -7.95 -30.31 14.92
CA LYS A 163 -6.53 -30.05 14.61
C LYS A 163 -6.38 -29.54 13.17
N GLY A 164 -5.83 -28.34 13.03
CA GLY A 164 -5.57 -27.72 11.73
C GLY A 164 -6.69 -26.83 11.21
N LEU A 165 -7.79 -26.62 11.93
CA LEU A 165 -8.78 -25.59 11.59
C LEU A 165 -8.12 -24.21 11.50
N ASP A 166 -7.29 -23.87 12.49
CA ASP A 166 -6.55 -22.60 12.50
C ASP A 166 -5.61 -22.48 11.31
N PHE A 167 -4.98 -23.59 10.89
CA PHE A 167 -4.10 -23.62 9.74
C PHE A 167 -4.87 -23.45 8.43
N ALA A 168 -6.03 -24.10 8.29
CA ALA A 168 -6.92 -23.94 7.15
C ALA A 168 -7.50 -22.51 7.07
N LEU A 169 -7.86 -21.93 8.22
CA LEU A 169 -8.34 -20.57 8.31
C LEU A 169 -7.23 -19.57 7.99
N LEU A 170 -6.02 -19.77 8.50
CA LEU A 170 -4.84 -18.98 8.14
C LEU A 170 -4.51 -19.08 6.65
N GLN A 171 -4.61 -20.28 6.05
CA GLN A 171 -4.38 -20.46 4.61
C GLN A 171 -5.44 -19.74 3.78
N LYS A 172 -6.72 -19.78 4.20
CA LYS A 172 -7.81 -19.02 3.56
C LYS A 172 -7.58 -17.51 3.68
N VAL A 173 -7.27 -17.01 4.87
CA VAL A 173 -7.02 -15.58 5.11
C VAL A 173 -5.81 -15.10 4.33
N ARG A 174 -4.72 -15.88 4.29
CA ARG A 174 -3.54 -15.56 3.45
C ARG A 174 -3.90 -15.51 1.97
N ALA A 175 -4.65 -16.50 1.47
CA ALA A 175 -5.10 -16.52 0.09
C ALA A 175 -5.99 -15.31 -0.24
N GLU A 176 -6.89 -14.94 0.67
CA GLU A 176 -7.78 -13.79 0.54
C GLU A 176 -7.01 -12.46 0.51
N ILE A 177 -6.01 -12.28 1.38
CA ILE A 177 -5.13 -11.10 1.37
C ILE A 177 -4.39 -11.01 0.03
N THR A 178 -3.75 -12.09 -0.42
CA THR A 178 -3.03 -12.07 -1.69
C THR A 178 -3.93 -11.86 -2.91
N SER A 179 -5.18 -12.35 -2.86
CA SER A 179 -6.17 -12.10 -3.92
C SER A 179 -6.55 -10.63 -3.98
N LYS A 180 -6.83 -10.03 -2.81
CA LYS A 180 -7.18 -8.61 -2.70
C LYS A 180 -6.03 -7.71 -3.13
N GLU A 181 -4.80 -8.00 -2.72
CA GLU A 181 -3.61 -7.25 -3.13
C GLU A 181 -3.42 -7.32 -4.66
N LYS A 182 -3.60 -8.51 -5.26
CA LYS A 182 -3.49 -8.68 -6.71
C LYS A 182 -4.61 -7.97 -7.48
N GLU A 183 -5.84 -8.03 -6.98
CA GLU A 183 -6.97 -7.28 -7.56
C GLU A 183 -6.77 -5.77 -7.49
N GLU A 184 -6.19 -5.29 -6.39
CA GLU A 184 -5.84 -3.88 -6.19
C GLU A 184 -4.68 -3.45 -7.12
N GLU A 185 -3.65 -4.28 -7.26
CA GLU A 185 -2.57 -4.07 -8.25
C GLU A 185 -3.12 -4.04 -9.69
N ASP A 186 -4.00 -4.98 -10.06
CA ASP A 186 -4.64 -5.02 -11.38
C ASP A 186 -5.54 -3.80 -11.61
N MET A 187 -6.22 -3.29 -10.58
CA MET A 187 -7.00 -2.05 -10.66
C MET A 187 -6.10 -0.82 -10.84
N ILE A 188 -5.00 -0.73 -10.09
CA ILE A 188 -4.03 0.35 -10.22
C ILE A 188 -3.35 0.28 -11.60
N GLU A 189 -3.03 -0.91 -12.11
CA GLU A 189 -2.45 -1.08 -13.45
C GLU A 189 -3.44 -0.67 -14.55
N LYS A 190 -4.74 -1.00 -14.40
CA LYS A 190 -5.79 -0.56 -15.33
C LYS A 190 -5.93 0.96 -15.33
N VAL A 191 -5.99 1.60 -14.16
CA VAL A 191 -6.06 3.07 -14.05
C VAL A 191 -4.79 3.72 -14.64
N GLN A 192 -3.61 3.14 -14.43
CA GLN A 192 -2.38 3.63 -15.06
C GLN A 192 -2.33 3.38 -16.57
N LYS A 193 -2.92 2.29 -17.08
CA LYS A 193 -3.05 2.02 -18.51
C LYS A 193 -4.05 2.95 -19.16
N GLU A 194 -5.19 3.24 -18.53
CA GLU A 194 -6.18 4.21 -19.04
C GLU A 194 -5.61 5.63 -19.05
N ALA A 195 -4.92 6.05 -17.98
CA ALA A 195 -4.19 7.33 -17.96
C ALA A 195 -3.06 7.43 -19.00
N LYS A 196 -2.55 6.30 -19.50
CA LYS A 196 -1.58 6.24 -20.60
C LYS A 196 -2.24 6.08 -21.98
N LYS A 197 -3.49 5.63 -22.05
CA LYS A 197 -4.25 5.41 -23.30
C LYS A 197 -4.89 6.69 -23.82
N ASP A 198 -5.17 7.65 -22.94
CA ASP A 198 -5.57 9.02 -23.31
C ASP A 198 -4.41 9.87 -23.86
N VAL A 199 -3.18 9.33 -23.82
CA VAL A 199 -2.09 9.84 -24.67
C VAL A 199 -2.13 9.06 -25.97
N GLU A 200 -3.16 9.34 -26.77
CA GLU A 200 -3.19 8.99 -28.19
C GLU A 200 -1.83 9.41 -28.80
N PRO A 201 -1.24 8.63 -29.72
CA PRO A 201 -0.02 9.05 -30.40
C PRO A 201 -0.34 10.23 -31.31
N GLU A 202 -0.48 11.42 -30.73
CA GLU A 202 -0.68 12.67 -31.45
C GLU A 202 0.47 12.78 -32.45
N GLU A 203 0.09 12.84 -33.73
CA GLU A 203 0.92 13.43 -34.77
C GLU A 203 1.63 14.64 -34.17
N LYS A 204 2.96 14.65 -34.23
CA LYS A 204 3.80 15.69 -33.65
C LYS A 204 3.45 17.03 -34.31
N MET A 205 2.42 17.70 -33.81
CA MET A 205 1.98 18.99 -34.32
C MET A 205 3.03 20.01 -33.89
N GLU A 206 3.79 20.50 -34.87
CA GLU A 206 4.84 21.48 -34.61
C GLU A 206 4.26 22.88 -34.47
N PHE A 207 4.39 23.45 -33.28
CA PHE A 207 3.97 24.81 -33.01
C PHE A 207 5.09 25.80 -33.31
N LYS A 208 4.84 26.71 -34.27
CA LYS A 208 5.75 27.82 -34.61
C LYS A 208 5.88 28.87 -33.50
N THR A 209 4.86 29.03 -32.66
CA THR A 209 4.84 30.04 -31.58
C THR A 209 4.58 29.40 -30.22
N ARG A 210 5.11 30.02 -29.16
CA ARG A 210 4.84 29.61 -27.77
C ARG A 210 3.36 29.78 -27.41
N LEU A 211 2.72 30.83 -27.91
CA LEU A 211 1.30 31.09 -27.70
C LEU A 211 0.43 29.99 -28.32
N GLY A 212 0.69 29.60 -29.57
CA GLY A 212 -0.06 28.53 -30.23
C GLY A 212 0.05 27.19 -29.50
N ARG A 213 1.25 26.85 -29.01
CA ARG A 213 1.47 25.65 -28.18
C ARG A 213 0.66 25.69 -26.88
N ASN A 214 0.58 26.86 -26.25
CA ASN A 214 -0.17 27.02 -24.99
C ASN A 214 -1.67 26.94 -25.22
N ILE A 215 -2.20 27.59 -26.26
CA ILE A 215 -3.62 27.51 -26.62
C ILE A 215 -4.00 26.05 -26.90
N TYR A 216 -3.20 25.35 -27.72
CA TYR A 216 -3.45 23.95 -28.03
C TYR A 216 -3.48 23.08 -26.76
N ARG A 217 -2.50 23.27 -25.87
CA ARG A 217 -2.47 22.56 -24.58
C ARG A 217 -3.72 22.83 -23.75
N VAL A 218 -4.17 24.08 -23.67
CA VAL A 218 -5.33 24.45 -22.86
C VAL A 218 -6.63 23.93 -23.46
N VAL A 219 -6.80 23.96 -24.78
CA VAL A 219 -8.07 23.58 -25.41
C VAL A 219 -8.21 22.08 -25.59
N PHE A 220 -7.13 21.40 -26.02
CA PHE A 220 -7.19 19.99 -26.42
C PHE A 220 -6.56 19.05 -25.41
N ARG A 221 -5.64 19.54 -24.57
CA ARG A 221 -4.97 18.73 -23.54
C ARG A 221 -5.38 19.07 -22.10
N SER A 222 -6.31 20.00 -21.89
CA SER A 222 -7.01 20.04 -20.61
C SER A 222 -7.98 18.86 -20.62
N GLY A 223 -7.83 17.93 -19.68
CA GLY A 223 -8.83 16.88 -19.47
C GLY A 223 -10.22 17.48 -19.25
N ALA A 224 -11.25 16.66 -19.38
CA ALA A 224 -12.61 17.08 -19.07
C ALA A 224 -12.63 17.71 -17.66
N LEU A 225 -13.16 18.94 -17.57
CA LEU A 225 -13.33 19.60 -16.29
C LEU A 225 -14.24 18.74 -15.42
N GLU A 226 -13.72 18.27 -14.29
CA GLU A 226 -14.51 17.58 -13.29
C GLU A 226 -15.53 18.58 -12.73
N ARG A 227 -16.82 18.31 -12.97
CA ARG A 227 -17.91 19.13 -12.47
C ARG A 227 -18.48 18.47 -11.24
N ASN A 228 -18.45 19.17 -10.11
CA ASN A 228 -19.14 18.70 -8.92
C ASN A 228 -20.65 18.75 -9.17
N GLU A 229 -21.25 17.58 -9.22
CA GLU A 229 -22.64 17.43 -9.59
C GLU A 229 -23.62 17.88 -8.50
N LEU A 230 -23.19 18.03 -7.25
CA LEU A 230 -24.02 18.53 -6.14
C LEU A 230 -24.52 19.96 -6.40
N PHE A 231 -23.79 20.72 -7.23
CA PHE A 231 -24.18 22.06 -7.65
C PHE A 231 -25.12 22.08 -8.87
N LEU A 232 -25.58 20.91 -9.34
CA LEU A 232 -26.68 20.90 -10.31
C LEU A 232 -27.92 21.57 -9.69
N PRO A 233 -28.67 22.36 -10.47
CA PRO A 233 -29.86 23.05 -9.96
C PRO A 233 -30.81 22.08 -9.25
N GLY A 234 -31.17 22.40 -8.01
CA GLY A 234 -32.07 21.61 -7.19
C GLY A 234 -31.48 20.31 -6.61
N ARG A 235 -30.20 19.99 -6.85
CA ARG A 235 -29.59 18.75 -6.33
C ARG A 235 -29.25 18.84 -4.85
N MET A 236 -28.53 19.88 -4.43
CA MET A 236 -28.19 20.12 -3.03
C MET A 236 -29.05 21.27 -2.49
N ALA A 237 -29.74 21.02 -1.38
CA ALA A 237 -30.54 22.01 -0.67
C ALA A 237 -30.26 21.93 0.84
N TYR A 238 -30.53 23.01 1.56
CA TYR A 238 -30.39 23.08 3.00
C TYR A 238 -31.77 23.28 3.62
N VAL A 239 -32.11 22.41 4.57
CA VAL A 239 -33.32 22.53 5.40
C VAL A 239 -32.89 23.09 6.74
N ILE A 240 -33.51 24.20 7.09
CA ILE A 240 -33.31 24.88 8.37
C ILE A 240 -34.60 24.67 9.14
N ASP A 241 -34.51 23.92 10.23
CA ASP A 241 -35.62 23.76 11.17
C ASP A 241 -35.71 25.02 12.03
N LEU A 242 -36.89 25.64 12.04
CA LEU A 242 -37.15 26.90 12.76
C LEU A 242 -37.86 26.66 14.10
N ASP A 243 -38.12 25.40 14.45
CA ASP A 243 -38.80 25.03 15.69
C ASP A 243 -37.80 25.04 16.84
N ASP A 244 -38.06 25.89 17.84
CA ASP A 244 -37.17 26.15 18.99
C ASP A 244 -36.78 24.88 19.80
N GLU A 245 -37.50 23.77 19.62
CA GLU A 245 -37.21 22.47 20.28
C GLU A 245 -36.06 21.69 19.61
N PHE A 246 -35.70 22.05 18.36
CA PHE A 246 -34.61 21.44 17.58
C PHE A 246 -33.54 22.47 17.15
N THR A 247 -33.64 23.73 17.57
CA THR A 247 -32.68 24.81 17.26
C THR A 247 -31.35 24.72 18.01
N ASP A 248 -31.12 23.67 18.80
CA ASP A 248 -29.88 23.50 19.58
C ASP A 248 -28.63 23.33 18.69
N THR A 249 -28.82 23.08 17.38
CA THR A 249 -27.73 23.05 16.39
C THR A 249 -27.95 24.09 15.29
N ASP A 250 -27.05 25.07 15.22
CA ASP A 250 -26.94 26.06 14.12
C ASP A 250 -26.56 25.45 12.75
N ILE A 251 -26.66 24.13 12.60
CA ILE A 251 -26.19 23.39 11.45
C ILE A 251 -27.40 22.92 10.65
N PRO A 252 -27.61 23.43 9.41
CA PRO A 252 -28.73 22.99 8.59
C PRO A 252 -28.56 21.55 8.12
N THR A 253 -29.68 20.86 7.93
CA THR A 253 -29.70 19.52 7.32
C THR A 253 -29.48 19.65 5.82
N THR A 254 -28.46 18.96 5.29
CA THR A 254 -28.22 18.93 3.83
C THR A 254 -29.07 17.85 3.17
N LEU A 255 -29.91 18.23 2.22
CA LEU A 255 -30.67 17.31 1.37
C LEU A 255 -30.02 17.19 -0.01
N ILE A 256 -29.79 15.95 -0.45
CA ILE A 256 -29.23 15.63 -1.76
C ILE A 256 -30.26 14.83 -2.56
N ARG A 257 -30.79 15.42 -3.63
CA ARG A 257 -31.71 14.75 -4.56
C ARG A 257 -30.96 13.90 -5.58
N SER A 258 -31.65 12.91 -6.14
CA SER A 258 -31.11 12.15 -7.27
C SER A 258 -30.99 13.06 -8.51
N LYS A 259 -30.11 12.73 -9.44
CA LYS A 259 -29.99 13.47 -10.71
C LYS A 259 -31.31 13.48 -11.50
N ALA A 260 -32.05 12.38 -11.45
CA ALA A 260 -33.27 12.21 -12.23
C ALA A 260 -34.42 13.07 -11.70
N ASP A 261 -34.39 13.40 -10.40
CA ASP A 261 -35.42 14.21 -9.73
C ASP A 261 -35.10 15.72 -9.75
N CYS A 262 -33.96 16.11 -10.33
CA CYS A 262 -33.57 17.51 -10.47
C CYS A 262 -34.06 18.05 -11.83
N PRO A 263 -34.50 19.31 -11.91
CA PRO A 263 -34.84 19.94 -13.19
C PRO A 263 -33.67 19.82 -14.18
N SER A 264 -33.95 19.37 -15.41
CA SER A 264 -32.94 19.42 -16.47
C SER A 264 -32.63 20.88 -16.82
N MET A 265 -31.39 21.16 -17.25
CA MET A 265 -31.01 22.53 -17.66
C MET A 265 -31.89 23.08 -18.80
N GLU A 266 -32.59 22.22 -19.55
CA GLU A 266 -33.49 22.59 -20.65
C GLU A 266 -34.86 23.09 -20.18
N ALA A 267 -35.24 22.82 -18.92
CA ALA A 267 -36.54 23.21 -18.38
C ALA A 267 -36.60 24.68 -17.89
N SER A 268 -35.51 25.43 -18.07
CA SER A 268 -35.34 26.79 -17.57
C SER A 268 -34.99 27.77 -18.71
N PHE A 269 -35.86 27.88 -19.71
CA PHE A 269 -35.88 28.97 -20.69
C PHE A 269 -37.32 29.34 -21.05
#